data_AF-A0AAN6GKJ0-F1
#
_entry.id   AF-A0AAN6GKJ0-F1
#
_cell.length_a   1.000
_cell.length_b   1.000
_cell.length_c   1.000
_cell.angle_alpha   90.00
_cell.angle_beta   90.00
_cell.angle_gamma   90.00
#
_symmetry.space_group_name_H-M   'P 1'
#
loop_
_entity.id
_entity.type
_entity.pdbx_description
1 polymer ?
#
loop_
_entity_poly.entity_id
_entity_poly.type
_entity_poly.pdbx_seq_one_letter_code
_entity_poly.pdbx_strand_id
1 'polypeptide(L)'
;MRRNSGTRNVRLWKSSADCLIEPDAYDPGLSGVAVDMHFQFNAQTPEGDNFVGRLFLDDMEFAGLGLKEIAVGRAATRFLEPTRAPAEGICGLASQEISVLDQAGFFYALLFDNMLDAPIFAFALSRSGYSELSIGGTNPTLFRDLAFVHLDAEEGFFFIEGSFVLHRQLLPFEFLLDTTSRVIRGSLGNANVLFTSLGLQTRRIGS
;
A
#
# COMPACT_ATOMS: atom_id res chain seq x y z
N MET A 1 -34.35 -2.25 -0.34
CA MET A 1 -33.40 -1.27 0.22
C MET A 1 -32.01 -1.67 -0.25
N ARG A 2 -31.47 -1.02 -1.30
CA ARG A 2 -30.16 -1.37 -1.85
C ARG A 2 -29.08 -0.72 -0.99
N ARG A 3 -28.18 -1.50 -0.42
CA ARG A 3 -26.90 -1.01 0.12
C ARG A 3 -26.12 -0.45 -1.07
N ASN A 4 -25.93 0.86 -1.14
CA ASN A 4 -25.02 1.49 -2.10
C ASN A 4 -23.60 1.19 -1.65
N SER A 5 -23.12 0.00 -2.02
CA SER A 5 -21.74 -0.47 -1.84
C SER A 5 -20.83 0.38 -2.74
N GLY A 6 -19.84 1.10 -2.22
CA GLY A 6 -18.81 0.54 -1.37
C GLY A 6 -17.82 -0.16 -2.29
N THR A 7 -16.64 0.42 -2.46
CA THR A 7 -15.53 -0.14 -3.24
C THR A 7 -15.32 -1.57 -2.80
N ARG A 8 -15.52 -2.54 -3.69
CA ARG A 8 -15.66 -3.95 -3.30
C ARG A 8 -14.31 -4.65 -3.24
N ASN A 9 -13.28 -4.12 -3.92
CA ASN A 9 -11.94 -4.69 -3.92
C ASN A 9 -10.85 -3.62 -4.03
N VAL A 10 -10.47 -2.99 -2.93
CA VAL A 10 -9.32 -2.07 -2.89
C VAL A 10 -8.06 -2.82 -2.48
N ARG A 11 -6.97 -2.62 -3.21
CA ARG A 11 -5.64 -3.14 -2.83
C ARG A 11 -4.99 -2.19 -1.84
N LEU A 12 -4.29 -2.72 -0.84
CA LEU A 12 -3.43 -1.88 -0.03
C LEU A 12 -2.08 -1.68 -0.69
N TRP A 13 -1.63 -0.43 -0.74
CA TRP A 13 -0.34 -0.09 -1.29
C TRP A 13 0.42 0.81 -0.33
N LYS A 14 1.56 0.33 0.11
CA LYS A 14 2.39 1.04 1.09
C LYS A 14 3.30 2.12 0.50
N SER A 15 3.26 2.29 -0.82
CA SER A 15 3.99 3.35 -1.52
C SER A 15 3.05 4.47 -1.97
N SER A 16 1.83 4.47 -1.45
CA SER A 16 0.91 5.58 -1.51
C SER A 16 0.35 5.81 -0.12
N ALA A 17 -0.02 7.05 0.19
CA ALA A 17 -0.81 7.40 1.36
C ALA A 17 -2.32 7.41 1.04
N ASP A 18 -2.67 7.45 -0.24
CA ASP A 18 -3.99 7.85 -0.73
C ASP A 18 -4.91 6.67 -1.00
N CYS A 19 -6.22 6.90 -0.88
CA CYS A 19 -7.24 6.03 -1.45
C CYS A 19 -7.60 6.48 -2.86
N LEU A 20 -7.01 5.83 -3.86
CA LEU A 20 -7.19 6.10 -5.29
C LEU A 20 -8.06 5.02 -5.93
N ILE A 21 -9.24 5.38 -6.40
CA ILE A 21 -10.27 4.45 -6.86
C ILE A 21 -10.51 4.60 -8.36
N GLU A 22 -10.72 3.47 -9.03
CA GLU A 22 -11.01 3.42 -10.46
C GLU A 22 -12.33 4.12 -10.80
N PRO A 23 -12.46 4.73 -12.00
CA PRO A 23 -13.65 5.51 -12.37
C PRO A 23 -14.94 4.70 -12.33
N ASP A 24 -14.87 3.40 -12.63
CA ASP A 24 -16.02 2.49 -12.68
C ASP A 24 -16.43 1.95 -11.30
N ALA A 25 -15.56 2.11 -10.30
CA ALA A 25 -15.72 1.51 -8.98
C ALA A 25 -16.32 2.46 -7.93
N TYR A 26 -16.25 3.77 -8.19
CA TYR A 26 -16.77 4.79 -7.31
C TYR A 26 -17.52 5.86 -8.12
N ASP A 27 -18.80 6.00 -7.79
CA ASP A 27 -19.67 7.07 -8.29
C ASP A 27 -20.12 7.94 -7.11
N PRO A 28 -19.55 9.14 -6.92
CA PRO A 28 -19.93 10.04 -5.83
C PRO A 28 -21.40 10.46 -5.92
N GLY A 29 -22.01 10.45 -7.10
CA GLY A 29 -23.43 10.79 -7.28
C GLY A 29 -24.40 9.78 -6.67
N LEU A 30 -23.91 8.59 -6.29
CA LEU A 30 -24.68 7.57 -5.58
C LEU A 30 -24.54 7.66 -4.05
N SER A 31 -23.60 8.47 -3.55
CA SER A 31 -23.44 8.75 -2.13
C SER A 31 -24.30 9.95 -1.73
N GLY A 32 -25.00 9.83 -0.60
CA GLY A 32 -25.77 10.92 -0.01
C GLY A 32 -24.92 11.91 0.79
N VAL A 33 -23.63 11.60 1.00
CA VAL A 33 -22.71 12.38 1.85
C VAL A 33 -21.40 12.76 1.14
N ALA A 34 -21.20 12.32 -0.11
CA ALA A 34 -20.02 12.70 -0.89
C ALA A 34 -19.95 14.21 -1.15
N VAL A 35 -18.76 14.77 -0.99
CA VAL A 35 -18.44 16.18 -1.25
C VAL A 35 -17.32 16.25 -2.29
N ASP A 36 -17.59 16.91 -3.43
CA ASP A 36 -16.56 17.24 -4.43
C ASP A 36 -15.69 18.38 -3.87
N MET A 37 -14.40 18.11 -3.63
CA MET A 37 -13.48 19.11 -3.10
C MET A 37 -12.96 20.06 -4.18
N HIS A 38 -13.36 19.85 -5.44
CA HIS A 38 -12.93 20.59 -6.63
C HIS A 38 -11.42 20.63 -6.84
N PHE A 39 -10.70 19.69 -6.22
CA PHE A 39 -9.26 19.51 -6.35
C PHE A 39 -8.94 18.43 -7.38
N GLN A 40 -8.06 18.75 -8.33
CA GLN A 40 -7.52 17.80 -9.30
C GLN A 40 -6.14 17.36 -8.87
N PHE A 41 -5.89 16.05 -8.89
CA PHE A 41 -4.58 15.49 -8.58
C PHE A 41 -3.96 14.85 -9.82
N ASN A 42 -2.63 14.78 -9.82
CA ASN A 42 -1.84 13.97 -10.75
C ASN A 42 -1.08 12.93 -9.93
N ALA A 43 -1.12 11.68 -10.37
CA ALA A 43 -0.49 10.56 -9.70
C ALA A 43 0.23 9.68 -10.73
N GLN A 44 1.11 8.82 -10.24
CA GLN A 44 1.83 7.85 -11.07
C GLN A 44 1.51 6.44 -10.61
N THR A 45 1.29 5.52 -11.54
CA THR A 45 1.16 4.09 -11.25
C THR A 45 2.50 3.53 -10.76
N PRO A 46 2.52 2.37 -10.09
CA PRO A 46 3.77 1.68 -9.76
C PRO A 46 4.65 1.40 -10.98
N GLU A 47 4.04 1.24 -12.16
CA GLU A 47 4.72 1.03 -13.45
C GLU A 47 5.29 2.31 -14.09
N GLY A 48 4.95 3.48 -13.55
CA GLY A 48 5.46 4.77 -14.02
C GLY A 48 4.50 5.55 -14.93
N ASP A 49 3.30 5.05 -15.18
CA ASP A 49 2.31 5.75 -16.00
C ASP A 49 1.60 6.84 -15.21
N ASN A 50 1.47 8.03 -15.78
CA ASN A 50 0.75 9.12 -15.13
C ASN A 50 -0.76 8.97 -15.33
N PHE A 51 -1.53 9.29 -14.30
CA PHE A 51 -2.98 9.43 -14.37
C PHE A 51 -3.46 10.63 -13.56
N VAL A 52 -4.67 11.08 -13.88
CA VAL A 52 -5.30 12.23 -13.24
C VAL A 52 -6.60 11.82 -12.59
N GLY A 53 -7.03 12.61 -11.60
CA GLY A 53 -8.31 12.38 -10.95
C GLY A 53 -8.81 13.59 -10.17
N ARG A 54 -9.89 13.36 -9.44
CA ARG A 54 -10.53 14.36 -8.58
C ARG A 54 -10.69 13.83 -7.17
N LEU A 55 -10.45 14.71 -6.21
CA LEU A 55 -10.63 14.43 -4.79
C LEU A 55 -12.10 14.63 -4.37
N PHE A 56 -12.60 13.67 -3.62
CA PHE A 56 -13.87 13.74 -2.91
C PHE A 56 -13.64 13.43 -1.43
N LEU A 57 -14.47 13.98 -0.55
CA LEU A 57 -14.67 13.44 0.79
C LEU A 57 -15.93 12.58 0.78
N ASP A 58 -15.87 11.38 1.34
CA ASP A 58 -17.03 10.49 1.46
C ASP A 58 -16.87 9.55 2.66
N ASP A 59 -17.93 8.82 2.99
CA ASP A 59 -17.86 7.75 3.96
C ASP A 59 -17.35 6.46 3.30
N MET A 60 -16.49 5.72 3.98
CA MET A 60 -15.98 4.43 3.50
C MET A 60 -16.07 3.38 4.60
N GLU A 61 -16.37 2.13 4.22
CA GLU A 61 -16.22 1.00 5.12
C GLU A 61 -14.95 0.23 4.75
N PHE A 62 -14.05 0.04 5.70
CA PHE A 62 -12.83 -0.74 5.51
C PHE A 62 -12.68 -1.75 6.64
N ALA A 63 -12.62 -3.04 6.30
CA ALA A 63 -12.50 -4.12 7.28
C ALA A 63 -13.55 -4.07 8.43
N GLY A 64 -14.76 -3.59 8.13
CA GLY A 64 -15.84 -3.41 9.12
C GLY A 64 -15.76 -2.12 9.94
N LEU A 65 -14.74 -1.29 9.71
CA LEU A 65 -14.63 0.05 10.29
C LEU A 65 -15.34 1.05 9.37
N GLY A 66 -16.36 1.72 9.91
CA GLY A 66 -17.06 2.80 9.22
C GLY A 66 -16.32 4.12 9.42
N LEU A 67 -15.64 4.57 8.38
CA LEU A 67 -14.93 5.83 8.31
C LEU A 67 -15.83 6.93 7.76
N LYS A 68 -15.66 8.14 8.28
CA LYS A 68 -16.42 9.33 7.89
C LYS A 68 -15.51 10.35 7.24
N GLU A 69 -16.04 11.02 6.21
CA GLU A 69 -15.39 12.17 5.57
C GLU A 69 -13.92 11.93 5.15
N ILE A 70 -13.62 10.72 4.64
CA ILE A 70 -12.26 10.38 4.21
C ILE A 70 -11.97 10.80 2.79
N ALA A 71 -10.70 11.10 2.51
CA ALA A 71 -10.24 11.47 1.19
C ALA A 71 -10.26 10.28 0.21
N VAL A 72 -11.04 10.42 -0.86
CA VAL A 72 -11.15 9.46 -1.96
C VAL A 72 -10.78 10.15 -3.26
N GLY A 73 -9.64 9.77 -3.83
CA GLY A 73 -9.22 10.18 -5.16
C GLY A 73 -9.88 9.31 -6.23
N ARG A 74 -10.84 9.86 -6.98
CA ARG A 74 -11.44 9.17 -8.12
C ARG A 74 -10.62 9.44 -9.38
N ALA A 75 -10.04 8.40 -9.97
CA ALA A 75 -9.32 8.52 -11.23
C ALA A 75 -10.27 8.87 -12.40
N ALA A 76 -9.78 9.61 -13.38
CA ALA A 76 -10.54 9.94 -14.60
C ALA A 76 -10.54 8.78 -15.60
N THR A 77 -9.47 7.99 -15.61
CA THR A 77 -9.26 6.84 -16.48
C THR A 77 -8.73 5.67 -15.67
N ARG A 78 -8.85 4.47 -16.23
CA ARG A 78 -8.29 3.28 -15.58
C ARG A 78 -6.77 3.37 -15.42
N PHE A 79 -6.27 2.99 -14.27
CA PHE A 79 -4.83 3.02 -13.96
C PHE A 79 -4.28 1.68 -13.43
N LEU A 80 -5.15 0.74 -13.08
CA LEU A 80 -4.78 -0.59 -12.66
C LEU A 80 -4.89 -1.58 -13.83
N GLU A 81 -3.82 -2.35 -14.02
CA GLU A 81 -3.79 -3.44 -14.98
C GLU A 81 -4.76 -4.57 -14.58
N PRO A 82 -5.83 -4.84 -15.35
CA PRO A 82 -6.86 -5.82 -14.99
C PRO A 82 -6.32 -7.25 -14.87
N THR A 83 -5.24 -7.55 -15.59
CA THR A 83 -4.67 -8.89 -15.71
C THR A 83 -3.77 -9.28 -14.53
N ARG A 84 -3.28 -8.31 -13.75
CA ARG A 84 -2.31 -8.54 -12.68
C ARG A 84 -2.94 -8.76 -11.30
N ALA A 85 -4.07 -8.10 -11.02
CA ALA A 85 -5.02 -8.46 -9.97
C ALA A 85 -6.32 -7.66 -10.16
N PRO A 86 -7.51 -8.28 -10.07
CA PRO A 86 -8.77 -7.56 -10.14
C PRO A 86 -8.93 -6.72 -8.87
N ALA A 87 -8.54 -5.45 -8.96
CA ALA A 87 -8.80 -4.47 -7.93
C ALA A 87 -9.43 -3.25 -8.56
N GLU A 88 -10.27 -2.61 -7.77
CA GLU A 88 -11.11 -1.47 -8.08
C GLU A 88 -10.47 -0.16 -7.59
N GLY A 89 -9.32 -0.25 -6.92
CA GLY A 89 -8.56 0.88 -6.44
C GLY A 89 -7.37 0.45 -5.60
N ILE A 90 -6.69 1.44 -5.06
CA ILE A 90 -5.61 1.34 -4.10
C ILE A 90 -5.95 2.19 -2.87
N CYS A 91 -5.66 1.71 -1.66
CA CYS A 91 -5.62 2.52 -0.45
C CYS A 91 -4.24 2.44 0.19
N GLY A 92 -3.69 3.62 0.44
CA GLY A 92 -2.36 3.81 0.95
C GLY A 92 -2.16 3.40 2.42
N LEU A 93 -0.98 2.88 2.74
CA LEU A 93 -0.51 2.75 4.12
C LEU A 93 0.80 3.50 4.40
N ALA A 94 1.35 4.21 3.40
CA ALA A 94 2.58 4.98 3.54
C ALA A 94 2.40 6.17 4.48
N SER A 95 3.50 6.89 4.74
CA SER A 95 3.46 8.18 5.41
C SER A 95 2.53 9.14 4.66
N GLN A 96 1.76 9.95 5.40
CA GLN A 96 0.93 10.99 4.80
C GLN A 96 1.74 12.04 4.01
N GLU A 97 3.03 12.19 4.28
CA GLU A 97 3.90 13.15 3.59
C GLU A 97 4.01 12.91 2.07
N ILE A 98 3.72 11.69 1.61
CA ILE A 98 3.73 11.35 0.17
C ILE A 98 2.33 11.36 -0.47
N SER A 99 1.32 11.88 0.24
CA SER A 99 -0.05 12.02 -0.26
C SER A 99 -0.12 13.00 -1.45
N VAL A 100 -0.68 12.55 -2.56
CA VAL A 100 -0.97 13.44 -3.71
C VAL A 100 -2.30 14.17 -3.57
N LEU A 101 -3.13 13.75 -2.61
CA LEU A 101 -4.44 14.36 -2.35
C LEU A 101 -4.37 15.55 -1.38
N ASP A 102 -3.21 15.80 -0.76
CA ASP A 102 -3.03 16.77 0.33
C ASP A 102 -4.08 16.60 1.46
N GLN A 103 -4.40 15.34 1.78
CA GLN A 103 -5.37 14.97 2.80
C GLN A 103 -4.86 13.78 3.63
N ALA A 104 -5.52 13.50 4.75
CA ALA A 104 -5.22 12.31 5.54
C ALA A 104 -5.52 11.04 4.75
N GLY A 105 -4.48 10.23 4.57
CA GLY A 105 -4.62 8.87 4.07
C GLY A 105 -5.44 7.99 5.00
N PHE A 106 -5.89 6.84 4.51
CA PHE A 106 -6.77 5.93 5.24
C PHE A 106 -6.30 5.62 6.69
N PHE A 107 -5.02 5.24 6.85
CA PHE A 107 -4.50 4.88 8.17
C PHE A 107 -4.37 6.09 9.10
N TYR A 108 -4.02 7.25 8.55
CA TYR A 108 -3.91 8.49 9.31
C TYR A 108 -5.29 9.03 9.73
N ALA A 109 -6.32 8.86 8.90
CA ALA A 109 -7.70 9.17 9.28
C ALA A 109 -8.12 8.35 10.52
N LEU A 110 -7.88 7.03 10.52
CA LEU A 110 -8.13 6.17 11.68
C LEU A 110 -7.36 6.62 12.93
N LEU A 111 -6.11 7.05 12.74
CA LEU A 111 -5.26 7.54 13.81
C LEU A 111 -5.80 8.85 14.41
N PHE A 112 -6.13 9.83 13.57
CA PHE A 112 -6.62 11.14 13.99
C PHE A 112 -7.99 11.05 14.66
N ASP A 113 -8.84 10.12 14.22
CA ASP A 113 -10.16 9.87 14.80
C ASP A 113 -10.11 9.00 16.08
N ASN A 114 -8.92 8.64 16.55
CA ASN A 114 -8.70 7.76 17.71
C ASN A 114 -9.46 6.42 17.61
N MET A 115 -9.52 5.85 16.40
CA MET A 115 -10.20 4.58 16.13
C MET A 115 -9.31 3.35 16.32
N LEU A 116 -8.05 3.55 16.71
CA LEU A 116 -7.04 2.51 16.85
C LEU A 116 -6.66 2.31 18.32
N ASP A 117 -6.65 1.06 18.79
CA ASP A 117 -6.10 0.72 20.12
C ASP A 117 -4.59 1.01 20.19
N ALA A 118 -3.88 0.82 19.08
CA ALA A 118 -2.48 1.18 18.92
C ALA A 118 -2.21 1.70 17.50
N PRO A 119 -1.28 2.65 17.29
CA PRO A 119 -0.96 3.23 15.98
C PRO A 119 -0.10 2.28 15.12
N ILE A 120 -0.55 1.05 14.94
CA ILE A 120 0.15 0.00 14.19
C ILE A 120 -0.80 -0.74 13.25
N PHE A 121 -0.22 -1.33 12.22
CA PHE A 121 -0.86 -2.34 11.39
C PHE A 121 0.11 -3.51 11.17
N ALA A 122 -0.42 -4.70 10.93
CA ALA A 122 0.38 -5.92 10.77
C ALA A 122 -0.15 -6.78 9.63
N PHE A 123 0.76 -7.39 8.87
CA PHE A 123 0.43 -8.33 7.80
C PHE A 123 0.88 -9.74 8.19
N ALA A 124 -0.02 -10.71 8.07
CA ALA A 124 0.30 -12.13 8.04
C ALA A 124 0.02 -12.67 6.65
N LEU A 125 1.08 -12.94 5.87
CA LEU A 125 0.96 -13.41 4.48
C LEU A 125 1.15 -14.92 4.43
N SER A 126 0.11 -15.65 4.01
CA SER A 126 0.17 -17.10 3.89
C SER A 126 0.50 -17.54 2.45
N ARG A 127 1.35 -18.57 2.31
CA ARG A 127 1.57 -19.27 1.03
C ARG A 127 0.37 -20.11 0.62
N SER A 128 -0.42 -20.59 1.59
CA SER A 128 -1.59 -21.44 1.40
C SER A 128 -2.59 -21.21 2.52
N GLY A 129 -3.81 -20.79 2.18
CA GLY A 129 -4.84 -20.41 3.15
C GLY A 129 -5.05 -18.90 3.21
N TYR A 130 -5.51 -18.40 4.35
CA TYR A 130 -5.88 -17.00 4.53
C TYR A 130 -4.65 -16.16 4.91
N SER A 131 -4.57 -14.97 4.30
CA SER A 131 -3.70 -13.90 4.78
C SER A 131 -4.54 -12.93 5.60
N GLU A 132 -3.92 -12.26 6.57
CA GLU A 132 -4.58 -11.31 7.46
C GLU A 132 -3.87 -9.96 7.41
N LEU A 133 -4.67 -8.90 7.46
CA LEU A 133 -4.24 -7.57 7.88
C LEU A 133 -4.91 -7.27 9.21
N SER A 134 -4.13 -6.99 10.23
CA SER A 134 -4.60 -6.41 11.49
C SER A 134 -4.35 -4.90 11.46
N ILE A 135 -5.35 -4.09 11.82
CA ILE A 135 -5.21 -2.63 11.99
C ILE A 135 -5.52 -2.31 13.44
N GLY A 136 -4.71 -1.45 14.08
CA GLY A 136 -4.87 -1.12 15.49
C GLY A 136 -4.20 -2.10 16.44
N GLY A 137 -3.51 -3.12 15.93
CA GLY A 137 -2.97 -4.21 16.75
C GLY A 137 -2.28 -5.28 15.93
N THR A 138 -2.07 -6.43 16.57
CA THR A 138 -1.50 -7.65 15.96
C THR A 138 -2.32 -8.86 16.37
N ASN A 139 -2.39 -9.89 15.52
CA ASN A 139 -2.91 -11.20 15.93
C ASN A 139 -1.77 -12.08 16.49
N PRO A 140 -1.68 -12.27 17.84
CA PRO A 140 -0.56 -12.96 18.48
C PRO A 140 -0.51 -14.46 18.16
N THR A 141 -1.56 -15.03 17.56
CA THR A 141 -1.57 -16.45 17.16
C THR A 141 -0.79 -16.70 15.86
N LEU A 142 -0.43 -15.64 15.12
CA LEU A 142 0.21 -15.72 13.81
C LEU A 142 1.73 -15.53 13.83
N PHE A 143 2.33 -15.29 15.00
CA PHE A 143 3.78 -15.15 15.17
C PHE A 143 4.23 -15.73 16.52
N ARG A 144 5.54 -15.85 16.72
CA ARG A 144 6.13 -16.31 18.00
C ARG A 144 6.77 -15.15 18.75
N ASP A 145 7.73 -14.50 18.10
CA ASP A 145 8.49 -13.39 18.64
C ASP A 145 8.55 -12.26 17.61
N LEU A 146 8.70 -11.02 18.08
CA LEU A 146 8.90 -9.84 17.23
C LEU A 146 10.30 -9.27 17.46
N ALA A 147 10.96 -8.95 16.35
CA ALA A 147 12.14 -8.09 16.35
C ALA A 147 11.72 -6.72 15.81
N PHE A 148 12.13 -5.66 16.48
CA PHE A 148 11.86 -4.29 16.07
C PHE A 148 13.13 -3.70 15.45
N VAL A 149 12.95 -3.02 14.32
CA VAL A 149 14.00 -2.30 13.61
C VAL A 149 13.56 -0.86 13.44
N HIS A 150 14.53 0.05 13.33
CA HIS A 150 14.22 1.44 13.01
C HIS A 150 13.77 1.52 11.56
N LEU A 151 12.65 2.23 11.35
CA LEU A 151 12.21 2.64 10.03
C LEU A 151 12.95 3.92 9.66
N ASP A 152 13.52 3.94 8.47
CA ASP A 152 13.89 5.18 7.84
C ASP A 152 12.65 5.76 7.17
N ALA A 153 12.13 6.83 7.76
CA ALA A 153 10.91 7.50 7.33
C ALA A 153 11.19 8.73 6.46
N GLU A 154 12.45 9.08 6.18
CA GLU A 154 12.81 10.34 5.49
C GLU A 154 12.20 10.45 4.08
N GLU A 155 11.80 9.34 3.47
CA GLU A 155 11.15 9.32 2.16
C GLU A 155 9.66 8.96 2.20
N GLY A 156 9.07 8.84 3.40
CA GLY A 156 7.66 8.46 3.60
C GLY A 156 7.31 7.01 3.24
N PHE A 157 8.31 6.21 2.87
CA PHE A 157 8.21 4.77 2.63
C PHE A 157 8.73 3.96 3.83
N PHE A 158 8.47 2.65 3.83
CA PHE A 158 8.94 1.74 4.88
C PHE A 158 10.31 1.15 4.54
N PHE A 159 11.33 2.00 4.61
CA PHE A 159 12.71 1.58 4.47
C PHE A 159 13.27 1.06 5.80
N ILE A 160 14.08 0.01 5.72
CA ILE A 160 14.87 -0.48 6.84
C ILE A 160 16.31 -0.72 6.38
N GLU A 161 17.25 -0.45 7.27
CA GLU A 161 18.61 -0.92 7.10
C GLU A 161 18.71 -2.38 7.55
N GLY A 162 19.50 -3.17 6.82
CA GLY A 162 19.75 -4.55 7.18
C GLY A 162 20.99 -5.11 6.53
N SER A 163 21.18 -6.42 6.65
CA SER A 163 22.31 -7.08 6.01
C SER A 163 22.00 -8.52 5.68
N PHE A 164 22.60 -9.03 4.60
CA PHE A 164 22.67 -10.47 4.35
C PHE A 164 23.96 -11.04 4.91
N VAL A 165 23.85 -12.18 5.58
CA VAL A 165 25.02 -12.98 5.95
C VAL A 165 25.24 -14.04 4.88
N LEU A 166 26.42 -14.01 4.28
CA LEU A 166 26.75 -14.84 3.14
C LEU A 166 28.20 -15.32 3.27
N HIS A 167 28.42 -16.63 3.36
CA HIS A 167 29.76 -17.20 3.61
C HIS A 167 30.49 -16.55 4.81
N ARG A 168 29.75 -16.17 5.86
CA ARG A 168 30.23 -15.43 7.05
C ARG A 168 30.65 -13.98 6.81
N GLN A 169 30.43 -13.44 5.61
CA GLN A 169 30.54 -12.03 5.32
C GLN A 169 29.18 -11.35 5.50
N LEU A 170 29.19 -10.19 6.14
CA LEU A 170 28.02 -9.33 6.31
C LEU A 170 28.00 -8.31 5.17
N LEU A 171 26.93 -8.30 4.39
CA LEU A 171 26.73 -7.39 3.27
C LEU A 171 25.58 -6.44 3.62
N PRO A 172 25.82 -5.13 3.80
CA PRO A 172 24.79 -4.17 4.15
C PRO A 172 23.88 -3.86 2.96
N PHE A 173 22.59 -3.69 3.23
CA PHE A 173 21.58 -3.29 2.26
C PHE A 173 20.51 -2.44 2.93
N GLU A 174 19.91 -1.57 2.13
CA GLU A 174 18.65 -0.93 2.43
C GLU A 174 17.52 -1.74 1.80
N PHE A 175 16.43 -1.91 2.55
CA PHE A 175 15.28 -2.68 2.12
C PHE A 175 14.03 -1.82 2.14
N LEU A 176 13.40 -1.65 0.98
CA LEU A 176 12.00 -1.28 0.92
C LEU A 176 11.19 -2.53 1.27
N LEU A 177 10.51 -2.52 2.41
CA LEU A 177 9.49 -3.52 2.65
C LEU A 177 8.42 -3.28 1.60
N ASP A 178 8.00 -4.27 0.80
CA ASP A 178 6.88 -4.18 -0.18
C ASP A 178 5.95 -5.41 -0.16
N THR A 179 4.68 -5.20 0.22
CA THR A 179 3.64 -6.24 0.32
C THR A 179 3.01 -6.54 -1.04
N THR A 180 3.20 -5.65 -2.01
CA THR A 180 2.65 -5.79 -3.37
C THR A 180 3.61 -6.51 -4.31
N SER A 181 4.91 -6.59 -3.97
CA SER A 181 5.88 -7.36 -4.75
C SER A 181 5.79 -8.86 -4.47
N ARG A 182 5.81 -9.66 -5.54
CA ARG A 182 5.85 -11.13 -5.48
C ARG A 182 7.26 -11.70 -5.43
N VAL A 183 8.27 -10.86 -5.66
CA VAL A 183 9.68 -11.22 -5.74
C VAL A 183 10.52 -10.20 -4.97
N ILE A 184 11.64 -10.66 -4.42
CA ILE A 184 12.66 -9.75 -3.88
C ILE A 184 13.38 -9.12 -5.07
N ARG A 185 13.37 -7.79 -5.15
CA ARG A 185 14.07 -7.01 -6.18
C ARG A 185 15.21 -6.26 -5.54
N GLY A 186 16.27 -6.03 -6.29
CA GLY A 186 17.42 -5.24 -5.87
C GLY A 186 18.17 -4.74 -7.11
N SER A 187 19.14 -3.85 -6.88
CA SER A 187 20.00 -3.38 -7.97
C SER A 187 20.72 -4.56 -8.63
N LEU A 188 21.08 -4.41 -9.91
CA LEU A 188 21.79 -5.46 -10.65
C LEU A 188 23.09 -5.87 -9.94
N GLY A 189 23.82 -4.91 -9.35
CA GLY A 189 25.03 -5.19 -8.58
C GLY A 189 24.75 -6.08 -7.37
N ASN A 190 23.75 -5.72 -6.56
CA ASN A 190 23.37 -6.44 -5.36
C ASN A 190 22.86 -7.85 -5.68
N ALA A 191 21.99 -7.96 -6.69
CA ALA A 191 21.48 -9.24 -7.17
C ALA A 191 22.60 -10.15 -7.71
N ASN A 192 23.57 -9.60 -8.46
CA ASN A 192 24.70 -10.36 -8.98
C ASN A 192 25.62 -10.88 -7.86
N VAL A 193 25.92 -10.06 -6.86
CA VAL A 193 26.73 -10.48 -5.69
C VAL A 193 26.02 -11.63 -4.97
N LEU A 194 24.73 -11.49 -4.69
CA LEU A 194 23.94 -12.53 -4.05
C LEU A 194 23.88 -13.81 -4.90
N PHE A 195 23.53 -13.73 -6.17
CA PHE A 195 23.41 -14.93 -7.02
C PHE A 195 24.73 -15.64 -7.27
N THR A 196 25.80 -14.88 -7.55
CA THR A 196 27.16 -15.45 -7.73
C THR A 196 27.58 -16.22 -6.49
N SER A 197 27.35 -15.65 -5.31
CA SER A 197 27.70 -16.30 -4.06
C SER A 197 26.92 -17.59 -3.80
N LEU A 198 25.67 -17.68 -4.24
CA LEU A 198 24.84 -18.88 -4.13
C LEU A 198 25.17 -19.92 -5.22
N GLY A 199 26.15 -19.66 -6.09
CA GLY A 199 26.47 -20.52 -7.23
C GLY A 199 25.39 -20.52 -8.32
N LEU A 200 24.52 -19.51 -8.33
CA LEU A 200 23.42 -19.38 -9.29
C LEU A 200 23.89 -18.68 -10.56
N GLN A 201 23.43 -19.17 -11.71
CA GLN A 201 23.65 -18.49 -12.99
C GLN A 201 22.73 -17.28 -13.12
N THR A 202 23.30 -16.11 -13.39
CA THR A 202 22.54 -14.90 -13.69
C THR A 202 22.28 -14.81 -15.19
N ARG A 203 21.04 -14.55 -15.59
CA ARG A 203 20.69 -14.28 -16.99
C ARG A 203 20.10 -12.88 -17.12
N ARG A 204 20.67 -12.06 -18.00
CA ARG A 204 20.01 -10.81 -18.43
C ARG A 204 18.80 -11.17 -19.28
N ILE A 205 17.63 -10.67 -18.87
CA ILE A 205 16.44 -10.62 -19.71
C ILE A 205 16.39 -9.19 -20.27
N GLY A 206 16.19 -9.05 -21.58
CA GLY A 206 16.49 -7.85 -22.36
C GLY A 206 15.79 -6.54 -21.91
N SER A 207 16.36 -5.42 -22.39
CA SER A 207 15.94 -4.03 -22.20
C SER A 207 14.59 -3.71 -22.80
#